data_AF-A0A241N6I7-F1
#
_entry.id   AF-A0A241N6I7-F1
#
_cell.length_a   1.000
_cell.length_b   1.000
_cell.length_c   1.000
_cell.angle_alpha   90.00
_cell.angle_beta   90.00
_cell.angle_gamma   90.00
#
_symmetry.space_group_name_H-M   'P 1'
#
loop_
_entity.id
_entity.type
_entity.pdbx_description
1 polymer ?
#
loop_
_entity_poly.entity_id
_entity_poly.type
_entity_poly.pdbx_seq_one_letter_code
_entity_poly.pdbx_strand_id
1 'polypeptide(L)' 'MAKTFRFTDEEENALNEVALKLNRDLVKAGKKPLRDTEIFHEIIKQTLLEGFIEVTRDGTVKVETKK' A
#
# COMPACT_ATOMS: atom_id res chain seq x y z
N MET A 1 11.56 16.29 -5.43
CA MET A 1 11.76 15.54 -6.71
C MET A 1 10.95 14.27 -6.64
N ALA A 2 10.27 13.89 -7.73
CA ALA A 2 9.65 12.58 -7.82
C ALA A 2 10.74 11.50 -7.76
N LYS A 3 10.49 10.43 -7.01
CA LYS A 3 11.37 9.25 -6.95
C LYS A 3 10.66 8.11 -7.66
N THR A 4 11.40 7.37 -8.49
CA THR A 4 10.87 6.21 -9.21
C THR A 4 11.07 4.95 -8.37
N PHE A 5 9.99 4.24 -8.10
CA PHE A 5 10.03 2.85 -7.64
C PHE A 5 9.74 1.93 -8.82
N ARG A 6 10.45 0.81 -8.90
CA ARG A 6 10.18 -0.24 -9.88
C ARG A 6 9.46 -1.35 -9.16
N PHE A 7 8.35 -1.78 -9.75
CA PHE A 7 7.62 -2.95 -9.34
C PHE A 7 7.99 -4.11 -10.26
N THR A 8 7.96 -5.31 -9.70
CA THR A 8 7.80 -6.54 -10.47
C THR A 8 6.36 -6.63 -10.97
N ASP A 9 6.14 -7.46 -12.00
CA ASP A 9 4.79 -7.68 -12.54
C ASP A 9 3.82 -8.20 -11.46
N GLU A 10 4.31 -9.01 -10.52
CA GLU A 10 3.52 -9.55 -9.40
C GLU A 10 3.10 -8.44 -8.42
N GLU A 11 4.02 -7.55 -8.05
CA GLU A 11 3.73 -6.41 -7.18
C GLU A 11 2.77 -5.41 -7.83
N GLU A 12 2.91 -5.16 -9.14
CA GLU A 12 2.00 -4.28 -9.89
C GLU A 12 0.58 -4.87 -9.94
N ASN A 13 0.45 -6.16 -10.23
CA ASN A 13 -0.85 -6.83 -10.24
C ASN A 13 -1.51 -6.80 -8.85
N ALA A 14 -0.75 -7.07 -7.79
CA ALA A 14 -1.24 -7.00 -6.43
C ALA A 14 -1.73 -5.58 -6.06
N LEU A 15 -1.00 -4.54 -6.45
CA LEU A 15 -1.41 -3.15 -6.24
C LEU A 15 -2.72 -2.84 -6.99
N ASN A 16 -2.84 -3.28 -8.24
CA ASN A 16 -4.03 -3.07 -9.06
C ASN A 16 -5.29 -3.72 -8.46
N GLU A 17 -5.18 -4.96 -7.98
CA GLU A 17 -6.30 -5.67 -7.34
C GLU A 17 -6.78 -4.96 -6.06
N VAL A 18 -5.83 -4.53 -5.23
CA VAL A 18 -6.12 -3.76 -4.02
C VAL A 18 -6.76 -2.42 -4.38
N ALA A 19 -6.26 -1.74 -5.41
CA ALA A 19 -6.79 -0.46 -5.87
C ALA A 19 -8.23 -0.58 -6.36
N LEU A 20 -8.55 -1.61 -7.16
CA LEU A 20 -9.91 -1.88 -7.62
C LEU A 20 -10.87 -2.12 -6.45
N LYS A 21 -10.44 -2.91 -5.46
CA LYS A 21 -11.23 -3.19 -4.25
C LYS A 21 -11.49 -1.91 -3.46
N LEU A 22 -10.45 -1.15 -3.12
CA LEU A 22 -10.55 0.08 -2.33
C LEU A 22 -11.40 1.14 -3.03
N ASN A 23 -11.17 1.37 -4.32
CA ASN A 23 -11.89 2.38 -5.08
C ASN A 23 -13.37 2.06 -5.23
N ARG A 24 -13.73 0.78 -5.39
CA ARG A 24 -15.13 0.36 -5.36
C ARG A 24 -15.79 0.71 -4.03
N ASP A 25 -15.11 0.49 -2.92
CA ASP A 25 -15.65 0.76 -1.59
C ASP A 25 -15.73 2.29 -1.31
N LEU A 26 -14.77 3.07 -1.80
CA LEU A 26 -14.81 4.54 -1.77
C LEU A 26 -16.00 5.10 -2.56
N VAL A 27 -16.21 4.62 -3.79
CA VAL A 27 -17.33 5.06 -4.63
C VAL A 27 -18.68 4.71 -3.98
N LYS A 28 -18.81 3.51 -3.40
CA LYS A 28 -20.01 3.13 -2.63
C LYS A 28 -20.27 4.07 -1.44
N ALA A 29 -19.20 4.58 -0.83
CA ALA A 29 -19.28 5.56 0.25
C ALA A 29 -19.46 7.02 -0.24
N GLY A 30 -19.68 7.25 -1.55
CA GLY A 30 -19.82 8.58 -2.14
C GLY A 30 -18.51 9.39 -2.20
N LYS A 31 -17.36 8.72 -2.03
CA LYS A 31 -16.03 9.34 -2.06
C LYS A 31 -15.39 9.19 -3.43
N LYS A 32 -14.49 10.13 -3.74
CA LYS A 32 -13.67 10.06 -4.96
C LYS A 32 -12.70 8.88 -4.87
N PRO A 33 -12.52 8.10 -5.96
CA PRO A 33 -11.48 7.08 -6.02
C PRO A 33 -10.07 7.71 -5.97
N LEU A 34 -9.12 6.93 -5.48
CA LEU A 34 -7.71 7.27 -5.40
C LEU A 34 -6.96 6.70 -6.62
N ARG A 35 -5.90 7.39 -7.04
CA ARG A 35 -4.93 6.87 -8.01
C ARG A 35 -4.02 5.83 -7.34
N ASP A 36 -3.42 4.95 -8.13
CA ASP A 36 -2.52 3.91 -7.61
C ASP A 36 -1.34 4.51 -6.84
N THR A 37 -0.81 5.64 -7.30
CA THR A 37 0.22 6.40 -6.59
C THR A 37 -0.23 6.92 -5.22
N GLU A 38 -1.49 7.36 -5.10
CA GLU A 38 -2.06 7.84 -3.83
C GLU A 38 -2.28 6.67 -2.86
N ILE A 39 -2.74 5.53 -3.38
CA ILE A 39 -2.90 4.29 -2.60
C ILE A 39 -1.53 3.82 -2.11
N PHE A 40 -0.52 3.81 -2.99
CA PHE A 40 0.83 3.40 -2.62
C PHE A 40 1.46 4.33 -1.58
N HIS A 41 1.25 5.65 -1.71
CA HIS A 41 1.70 6.60 -0.69
C HIS A 41 1.04 6.37 0.67
N GLU A 42 -0.25 6.06 0.70
CA GLU A 42 -0.96 5.76 1.93
C GLU A 42 -0.45 4.46 2.59
N ILE A 43 -0.20 3.41 1.79
CA ILE A 43 0.42 2.16 2.27
C ILE A 43 1.81 2.44 2.86
N ILE A 44 2.65 3.19 2.16
CA ILE A 44 3.99 3.55 2.66
C ILE A 44 3.89 4.33 3.97
N LYS A 45 2.94 5.26 4.08
CA LYS A 45 2.76 6.06 5.30
C LYS A 45 2.37 5.18 6.49
N GLN A 46 1.40 4.30 6.32
CA GLN A 46 0.95 3.38 7.37
C GLN A 46 2.00 2.34 7.77
N THR A 47 2.95 2.03 6.88
CA THR A 47 3.99 1.03 7.11
C THR A 47 5.30 1.64 7.59
N LEU A 48 5.92 2.54 6.83
CA LEU A 48 7.25 3.10 7.11
C LEU A 48 7.24 4.26 8.10
N LEU A 49 6.14 5.01 8.21
CA LEU A 49 6.09 6.22 9.06
C LEU A 49 5.29 5.99 10.34
N GLU A 50 4.16 5.28 10.25
CA GLU A 50 3.22 5.13 11.37
C GLU A 50 3.24 3.71 11.98
N GLY A 51 3.67 2.72 11.19
CA GLY A 51 3.72 1.31 11.54
C GLY A 51 4.98 0.90 12.31
N PHE A 52 5.07 -0.39 12.61
CA PHE A 52 6.22 -1.02 13.25
C PHE A 52 6.79 -2.09 12.31
N ILE A 53 8.11 -2.05 12.10
CA ILE A 53 8.80 -2.98 11.21
C ILE A 53 9.86 -3.70 12.03
N GLU A 54 9.81 -5.02 12.03
CA GLU A 54 10.75 -5.89 12.72
C GLU A 54 11.29 -6.98 11.80
N VAL A 55 12.47 -7.49 12.15
CA VAL A 55 13.04 -8.68 11.51
C VAL A 55 12.77 -9.86 12.43
N THR A 56 12.18 -10.91 11.86
CA THR A 56 11.90 -12.15 12.59
C THR A 56 13.18 -12.96 12.82
N ARG A 57 13.10 -14.01 13.66
CA ARG A 57 14.25 -14.88 13.96
C ARG A 57 14.79 -15.62 12.74
N ASP A 58 13.95 -15.87 11.74
CA ASP A 58 14.29 -16.48 10.45
C ASP A 58 14.80 -15.47 9.40
N GLY A 59 14.89 -14.19 9.76
CA GLY A 59 15.43 -13.15 8.88
C GLY A 59 14.42 -12.56 7.89
N THR A 60 13.12 -12.80 8.07
CA THR A 60 12.08 -12.20 7.23
C THR A 60 11.61 -10.86 7.80
N VAL A 61 11.21 -9.94 6.93
CA VAL A 61 10.69 -8.62 7.32
C VAL A 61 9.21 -8.76 7.64
N LYS A 62 8.81 -8.33 8.82
CA LYS A 62 7.41 -8.30 9.26
C LYS A 62 7.00 -6.85 9.51
N VAL A 63 5.83 -6.49 8.99
CA VAL A 63 5.24 -5.16 9.14
C VAL A 63 3.94 -5.27 9.93
N GLU A 64 3.85 -4.51 11.02
CA GLU A 64 2.62 -4.35 11.79
C GLU A 64 2.11 -2.92 11.64
N THR A 65 0.91 -2.76 11.09
CA THR A 65 0.24 -1.45 10.98
C THR A 65 -0.58 -1.17 12.24
N LYS A 66 -0.62 0.09 12.68
CA LYS A 66 -1.51 0.50 13.78
C LYS A 66 -2.96 0.39 13.31
N LYS A 67 -3.83 -0.13 14.19
CA LYS A 67 -5.28 -0.23 13.96
C LYS A 67 -5.95 1.14 13.88
#